data_AF-S7W7L7-F1
#
_entry.id   AF-S7W7L7-F1
#
_cell.length_a   1.000
_cell.length_b   1.000
_cell.length_c   1.000
_cell.angle_alpha   90.00
_cell.angle_beta   90.00
_cell.angle_gamma   90.00
#
_symmetry.space_group_name_H-M   'P 1'
#
loop_
_entity.id
_entity.type
_entity.pdbx_description
1 polymer ?
#
loop_
_entity_poly.entity_id
_entity_poly.type
_entity_poly.pdbx_seq_one_letter_code
_entity_poly.pdbx_strand_id
1 'polypeptide(L)'
;MIKNSMGYLILDHVEDAEQKYNIFLKENKLDQALEIIQEIRNECHDKYYKKLLSEALYGIGSLSKDGDYKNKMHMYLNVAEKCLWKLKDYEGLFLFYTSTKQLQKLLRIIEYVDYNMKAEIGMIIEDKELLRKLINKENLEEYYQYEDEEVKLDEEKYEDMEIEKQYENELEKEYEDEVDKINKLTIEEEINKNVEEDIQWEEAKMLDQPESDTDKLEHSNQFEETNILEQPENDTDKLEDSIQWEETQTTDQSEIKESNDIHNDDNIAHEIKNKNIDIEKYKTINGGIEPVENEDEYFKNIIKEIEKGKFSRSIRMLKNLLYYKIDDEEIELFQKIGYYLSGLMSEKKRKNIDDEIKNIGIAYYFSSLPLDSKTKGLALRNYVTVLCKHGCYDEALKVCNENKNEKYDDNVIAYFNKIIKSNKKGNKHKIEFKGEYCFDVMEYREEFKECRLCQTKSEEEGTCSCCGIGIIS
;
A
#
# COMPACT_ATOMS: atom_id res chain seq x y z
N MET A 1 17.91 -29.12 -4.93
CA MET A 1 16.74 -29.81 -5.52
C MET A 1 17.24 -31.01 -6.26
N ILE A 2 16.87 -32.22 -5.82
CA ILE A 2 17.28 -33.45 -6.49
C ILE A 2 16.35 -33.63 -7.70
N LYS A 3 16.93 -33.52 -8.90
CA LYS A 3 16.24 -33.79 -10.16
C LYS A 3 16.72 -35.15 -10.66
N ASN A 4 15.81 -35.96 -11.21
CA ASN A 4 16.21 -37.18 -11.91
C ASN A 4 16.96 -36.82 -13.21
N SER A 5 17.48 -37.84 -13.91
CA SER A 5 18.18 -37.68 -15.19
C SER A 5 17.35 -36.98 -16.29
N MET A 6 16.03 -36.92 -16.13
CA MET A 6 15.10 -36.25 -17.04
C MET A 6 14.74 -34.82 -16.59
N GLY A 7 15.31 -34.33 -15.49
CA GLY A 7 15.08 -32.97 -14.97
C GLY A 7 13.84 -32.82 -14.09
N TYR A 8 13.08 -33.89 -13.83
CA TYR A 8 11.93 -33.87 -12.93
C TYR A 8 12.38 -33.93 -11.47
N LEU A 9 11.71 -33.17 -10.60
CA LEU A 9 11.92 -33.27 -9.16
C LEU A 9 11.47 -34.63 -8.64
N ILE A 10 12.34 -35.27 -7.87
CA ILE A 10 11.99 -36.51 -7.18
C ILE A 10 11.49 -36.15 -5.79
N LEU A 11 10.21 -35.80 -5.70
CA LEU A 11 9.55 -35.42 -4.45
C LEU A 11 9.47 -36.58 -3.45
N ASP A 12 9.41 -37.81 -3.95
CA ASP A 12 9.36 -39.04 -3.14
C ASP A 12 10.60 -39.25 -2.27
N HIS A 13 11.73 -38.59 -2.60
CA HIS A 13 12.98 -38.66 -1.84
C HIS A 13 13.17 -37.50 -0.85
N VAL A 14 12.23 -36.56 -0.78
CA VAL A 14 12.28 -35.46 0.19
C VAL A 14 11.53 -35.92 1.45
N GLU A 15 12.25 -36.37 2.48
CA GLU A 15 11.62 -36.85 3.72
C GLU A 15 11.01 -35.69 4.54
N ASP A 16 11.60 -34.50 4.44
CA ASP A 16 11.17 -33.32 5.19
C ASP A 16 9.91 -32.67 4.60
N ALA A 17 8.84 -32.64 5.41
CA ALA A 17 7.54 -32.09 5.02
C ALA A 17 7.60 -30.57 4.75
N GLU A 18 8.40 -29.81 5.50
CA GLU A 18 8.56 -28.37 5.26
C GLU A 18 9.26 -28.10 3.91
N GLN A 19 10.27 -28.89 3.57
CA GLN A 19 10.95 -28.82 2.29
C GLN A 19 10.01 -29.20 1.14
N LYS A 20 9.21 -30.27 1.29
CA LYS A 20 8.15 -30.64 0.32
C LYS A 20 7.17 -29.51 0.09
N TYR A 21 6.64 -28.93 1.18
CA TYR A 21 5.73 -27.79 1.13
C TYR A 21 6.32 -26.62 0.32
N ASN A 22 7.56 -26.23 0.62
CA ASN A 22 8.22 -25.13 -0.09
C ASN A 22 8.50 -25.43 -1.56
N ILE A 23 8.69 -26.69 -1.94
CA ILE A 23 8.82 -27.09 -3.34
C ILE A 23 7.47 -26.99 -4.04
N PHE A 24 6.40 -27.54 -3.46
CA PHE A 24 5.05 -27.46 -4.04
C PHE A 24 4.59 -26.02 -4.24
N LEU A 25 4.86 -25.15 -3.27
CA LEU A 25 4.55 -23.73 -3.37
C LEU A 25 5.29 -23.05 -4.55
N LYS A 26 6.59 -23.33 -4.73
CA LYS A 26 7.39 -22.79 -5.84
C LYS A 26 6.95 -23.28 -7.21
N GLU A 27 6.43 -24.50 -7.28
CA GLU A 27 5.86 -25.08 -8.49
C GLU A 27 4.38 -24.74 -8.70
N ASN A 28 3.80 -23.91 -7.81
CA ASN A 28 2.40 -23.51 -7.85
C ASN A 28 1.42 -24.72 -7.81
N LYS A 29 1.82 -25.79 -7.12
CA LYS A 29 1.00 -26.99 -6.87
C LYS A 29 0.32 -26.86 -5.50
N LEU A 30 -0.66 -25.95 -5.43
CA LEU A 30 -1.19 -25.49 -4.16
C LEU A 30 -2.00 -26.53 -3.38
N ASP A 31 -2.77 -27.39 -4.06
CA ASP A 31 -3.52 -28.47 -3.39
C ASP A 31 -2.59 -29.44 -2.67
N GLN A 32 -1.48 -29.80 -3.31
CA GLN A 32 -0.46 -30.66 -2.71
C GLN A 32 0.26 -29.95 -1.56
N ALA A 33 0.52 -28.64 -1.70
CA ALA A 33 1.05 -27.85 -0.59
C ALA A 33 0.09 -27.86 0.61
N LEU A 34 -1.23 -27.76 0.38
CA LEU A 34 -2.25 -27.81 1.42
C LEU A 34 -2.27 -29.16 2.16
N GLU A 35 -2.17 -30.27 1.44
CA GLU A 35 -2.11 -31.62 2.02
C GLU A 35 -0.90 -31.77 2.94
N ILE A 36 0.28 -31.30 2.50
CA ILE A 36 1.51 -31.38 3.31
C ILE A 36 1.44 -30.57 4.60
N ILE A 37 0.67 -29.46 4.65
CA ILE A 37 0.51 -28.69 5.90
C ILE A 37 -0.08 -29.57 7.01
N GLN A 38 -0.91 -30.56 6.67
CA GLN A 38 -1.50 -31.50 7.65
C GLN A 38 -0.46 -32.51 8.17
N GLU A 39 0.58 -32.80 7.40
CA GLU A 39 1.65 -33.73 7.78
C GLU A 39 2.72 -33.06 8.67
N ILE A 40 2.86 -31.73 8.61
CA ILE A 40 3.83 -30.96 9.41
C ILE A 40 3.39 -30.98 10.88
N ARG A 41 3.97 -31.84 11.72
CA ARG A 41 3.63 -31.97 13.16
C ARG A 41 4.19 -30.85 14.06
N ASN A 42 4.02 -29.59 13.67
CA ASN A 42 4.58 -28.44 14.40
C ASN A 42 3.49 -27.45 14.83
N GLU A 43 3.69 -26.78 15.97
CA GLU A 43 2.82 -25.74 16.54
C GLU A 43 2.60 -24.50 15.63
N CYS A 44 3.30 -24.42 14.49
CA CYS A 44 3.30 -23.28 13.58
C CYS A 44 2.43 -23.47 12.32
N HIS A 45 1.37 -24.28 12.37
CA HIS A 45 0.48 -24.52 11.21
C HIS A 45 -0.03 -23.21 10.57
N ASP A 46 -0.39 -22.22 11.39
CA ASP A 46 -0.91 -20.93 10.92
C ASP A 46 0.05 -20.20 9.98
N LYS A 47 1.36 -20.30 10.25
CA LYS A 47 2.38 -19.68 9.39
C LYS A 47 2.35 -20.26 7.98
N TYR A 48 2.15 -21.57 7.86
CA TYR A 48 2.07 -22.24 6.56
C TYR A 48 0.76 -21.91 5.84
N TYR A 49 -0.37 -21.96 6.53
CA TYR A 49 -1.66 -21.57 5.95
C TYR A 49 -1.67 -20.11 5.48
N LYS A 50 -1.12 -19.17 6.27
CA LYS A 50 -1.00 -17.74 5.87
C LYS A 50 -0.13 -17.57 4.62
N LYS A 51 0.98 -18.31 4.54
CA LYS A 51 1.86 -18.28 3.36
C LYS A 51 1.16 -18.85 2.13
N LEU A 52 0.47 -19.99 2.26
CA LEU A 52 -0.28 -20.62 1.17
C LEU A 52 -1.43 -19.74 0.68
N LEU A 53 -2.17 -19.12 1.61
CA LEU A 53 -3.24 -18.16 1.32
C LEU A 53 -2.72 -16.98 0.51
N SER A 54 -1.58 -16.38 0.90
CA SER A 54 -0.98 -15.27 0.16
C SER A 54 -0.62 -15.65 -1.28
N GLU A 55 -0.09 -16.84 -1.51
CA GLU A 55 0.24 -17.32 -2.86
C GLU A 55 -1.02 -17.63 -3.67
N ALA A 56 -2.07 -18.19 -3.05
CA ALA A 56 -3.33 -18.44 -3.72
C ALA A 56 -4.01 -17.13 -4.18
N LEU A 57 -4.06 -16.12 -3.32
CA LEU A 57 -4.61 -14.80 -3.64
C LEU A 57 -3.77 -14.07 -4.70
N TYR A 58 -2.44 -14.21 -4.66
CA TYR A 58 -1.56 -13.66 -5.70
C TYR A 58 -1.77 -14.37 -7.04
N GLY A 59 -1.93 -15.69 -7.04
CA GLY A 59 -2.28 -16.50 -8.21
C GLY A 59 -3.54 -15.98 -8.89
N ILE A 60 -4.61 -15.77 -8.13
CA ILE A 60 -5.87 -15.18 -8.62
C ILE A 60 -5.63 -13.85 -9.36
N GLY A 61 -4.83 -12.95 -8.77
CA GLY A 61 -4.57 -11.63 -9.36
C GLY A 61 -3.65 -11.63 -10.58
N SER A 62 -2.88 -12.70 -10.80
CA SER A 62 -1.85 -12.79 -11.86
C SER A 62 -2.26 -13.64 -13.06
N LEU A 63 -3.41 -14.32 -13.00
CA LEU A 63 -3.90 -15.15 -14.09
C LEU A 63 -4.26 -14.32 -15.34
N SER A 64 -3.63 -14.64 -16.48
CA SER A 64 -4.01 -14.18 -17.82
C SER A 64 -5.27 -14.90 -18.31
N LYS A 65 -6.07 -14.25 -19.18
CA LYS A 65 -7.29 -14.82 -19.79
C LYS A 65 -7.00 -15.92 -20.84
N ASP A 66 -5.99 -16.75 -20.62
CA ASP A 66 -5.66 -17.86 -21.51
C ASP A 66 -6.58 -19.06 -21.22
N GLY A 67 -6.62 -20.04 -22.12
CA GLY A 67 -7.63 -21.11 -22.15
C GLY A 67 -7.80 -21.99 -20.90
N ASP A 68 -6.89 -21.92 -19.93
CA ASP A 68 -6.96 -22.67 -18.65
C ASP A 68 -7.25 -21.77 -17.43
N TYR A 69 -7.67 -20.52 -17.68
CA TYR A 69 -7.96 -19.53 -16.65
C TYR A 69 -8.98 -20.02 -15.62
N LYS A 70 -10.10 -20.57 -16.09
CA LYS A 70 -11.22 -20.96 -15.21
C LYS A 70 -10.83 -22.05 -14.22
N ASN A 71 -10.13 -23.09 -14.68
CA ASN A 71 -9.73 -24.21 -13.81
C ASN A 71 -8.71 -23.77 -12.77
N LYS A 72 -7.69 -22.99 -13.18
CA LYS A 72 -6.69 -22.46 -12.26
C LYS A 72 -7.32 -21.52 -11.25
N MET A 73 -8.20 -20.61 -11.70
CA MET A 73 -8.93 -19.70 -10.83
C MET A 73 -9.74 -20.48 -9.78
N HIS A 74 -10.46 -21.52 -10.20
CA HIS A 74 -11.23 -22.37 -9.29
C HIS A 74 -10.33 -23.07 -8.26
N MET A 75 -9.21 -23.65 -8.69
CA MET A 75 -8.21 -24.25 -7.79
C MET A 75 -7.70 -23.25 -6.75
N TYR A 76 -7.30 -22.04 -7.17
CA TYR A 76 -6.82 -21.01 -6.24
C TYR A 76 -7.89 -20.57 -5.24
N LEU A 77 -9.14 -20.40 -5.71
CA LEU A 77 -10.26 -20.04 -4.83
C LEU A 77 -10.50 -21.11 -3.77
N ASN A 78 -10.52 -22.38 -4.17
CA ASN A 78 -10.72 -23.51 -3.25
C ASN A 78 -9.59 -23.61 -2.20
N VAL A 79 -8.33 -23.40 -2.60
CA VAL A 79 -7.21 -23.38 -1.65
C VAL A 79 -7.32 -22.21 -0.68
N ALA A 80 -7.62 -21.00 -1.18
CA ALA A 80 -7.77 -19.82 -0.35
C ALA A 80 -8.88 -20.00 0.69
N GLU A 81 -10.04 -20.50 0.28
CA GLU A 81 -11.17 -20.82 1.17
C GLU A 81 -10.77 -21.82 2.26
N LYS A 82 -10.13 -22.94 1.89
CA LYS A 82 -9.67 -23.95 2.87
C LYS A 82 -8.65 -23.37 3.86
N CYS A 83 -7.73 -22.51 3.40
CA CYS A 83 -6.78 -21.83 4.27
C CYS A 83 -7.49 -20.91 5.28
N LEU A 84 -8.46 -20.11 4.84
CA LEU A 84 -9.20 -19.20 5.70
C LEU A 84 -10.01 -19.96 6.77
N TRP A 85 -10.67 -21.06 6.40
CA TRP A 85 -11.34 -21.94 7.36
C TRP A 85 -10.38 -22.53 8.40
N LYS A 86 -9.20 -23.01 7.98
CA LYS A 86 -8.20 -23.57 8.90
C LYS A 86 -7.62 -22.52 9.84
N LEU A 87 -7.50 -21.27 9.40
CA LEU A 87 -7.08 -20.12 10.20
C LEU A 87 -8.18 -19.56 11.10
N LYS A 88 -9.43 -20.03 10.97
CA LYS A 88 -10.62 -19.45 11.62
C LYS A 88 -10.77 -17.94 11.34
N ASP A 89 -10.34 -17.52 10.15
CA ASP A 89 -10.44 -16.13 9.70
C ASP A 89 -11.80 -15.90 9.03
N TYR A 90 -12.85 -15.80 9.86
CA TYR A 90 -14.23 -15.69 9.38
C TYR A 90 -14.53 -14.33 8.71
N GLU A 91 -13.84 -13.26 9.13
CA GLU A 91 -13.90 -11.96 8.45
C GLU A 91 -13.28 -12.07 7.04
N GLY A 92 -12.15 -12.76 6.93
CA GLY A 92 -11.54 -13.10 5.66
C GLY A 92 -12.46 -13.94 4.77
N LEU A 93 -13.16 -14.95 5.32
CA LEU A 93 -14.17 -15.74 4.58
C LEU A 93 -15.35 -14.88 4.11
N PHE A 94 -15.84 -13.96 4.96
CA PHE A 94 -16.89 -13.02 4.60
C PHE A 94 -16.48 -12.15 3.39
N LEU A 95 -15.31 -11.52 3.44
CA LEU A 95 -14.77 -10.73 2.33
C LEU A 95 -14.50 -11.59 1.09
N PHE A 96 -14.03 -12.82 1.28
CA PHE A 96 -13.76 -13.75 0.20
C PHE A 96 -15.05 -14.17 -0.54
N TYR A 97 -16.10 -14.58 0.18
CA TYR A 97 -17.38 -14.98 -0.46
C TYR A 97 -18.11 -13.81 -1.10
N THR A 98 -18.08 -12.63 -0.48
CA THR A 98 -18.69 -11.42 -1.07
C THR A 98 -17.97 -11.00 -2.36
N SER A 99 -16.63 -10.95 -2.36
CA SER A 99 -15.85 -10.57 -3.54
C SER A 99 -15.93 -11.58 -4.69
N THR A 100 -16.07 -12.86 -4.37
CA THR A 100 -16.21 -13.96 -5.34
C THR A 100 -17.65 -14.24 -5.74
N LYS A 101 -18.61 -13.48 -5.19
CA LYS A 101 -20.06 -13.61 -5.40
C LYS A 101 -20.64 -14.98 -5.02
N GLN A 102 -19.98 -15.71 -4.12
CA GLN A 102 -20.48 -16.98 -3.57
C GLN A 102 -21.39 -16.73 -2.36
N LEU A 103 -22.41 -15.87 -2.52
CA LEU A 103 -23.20 -15.34 -1.41
C LEU A 103 -23.90 -16.43 -0.57
N GLN A 104 -24.28 -17.55 -1.19
CA GLN A 104 -24.89 -18.68 -0.47
C GLN A 104 -23.98 -19.28 0.60
N LYS A 105 -22.65 -19.22 0.40
CA LYS A 105 -21.68 -19.70 1.39
C LYS A 105 -21.57 -18.82 2.63
N LEU A 106 -22.07 -17.57 2.59
CA LEU A 106 -22.11 -16.70 3.77
C LEU A 106 -22.97 -17.30 4.90
N LEU A 107 -23.98 -18.09 4.55
CA LEU A 107 -24.79 -18.82 5.54
C LEU A 107 -23.98 -19.84 6.34
N ARG A 108 -22.89 -20.40 5.78
CA ARG A 108 -22.05 -21.38 6.48
C ARG A 108 -21.19 -20.75 7.58
N ILE A 109 -20.81 -19.48 7.42
CA ILE A 109 -19.97 -18.79 8.42
C ILE A 109 -20.80 -18.08 9.49
N ILE A 110 -22.12 -18.00 9.30
CA ILE A 110 -22.99 -17.18 10.14
C ILE A 110 -22.89 -17.56 11.61
N GLU A 111 -22.74 -18.85 11.94
CA GLU A 111 -22.71 -19.30 13.33
C GLU A 111 -21.42 -18.92 14.06
N TYR A 112 -20.34 -18.67 13.31
CA TYR A 112 -19.00 -18.42 13.82
C TYR A 112 -18.66 -16.94 13.96
N VAL A 113 -19.50 -16.04 13.47
CA VAL A 113 -19.27 -14.59 13.49
C VAL A 113 -20.11 -13.89 14.55
N ASP A 114 -19.70 -12.66 14.89
CA ASP A 114 -20.40 -11.84 15.85
C ASP A 114 -21.78 -11.36 15.35
N TYR A 115 -22.52 -10.68 16.22
CA TYR A 115 -23.85 -10.19 15.89
C TYR A 115 -23.85 -9.17 14.72
N ASN A 116 -22.84 -8.30 14.67
CA ASN A 116 -22.75 -7.27 13.64
C ASN A 116 -22.53 -7.90 12.26
N MET A 117 -21.59 -8.83 12.16
CA MET A 117 -21.32 -9.55 10.91
C MET A 117 -22.48 -10.47 10.52
N LYS A 118 -23.21 -11.07 11.48
CA LYS A 118 -24.48 -11.78 11.20
C LYS A 118 -25.51 -10.85 10.54
N ALA A 119 -25.65 -9.62 11.03
CA ALA A 119 -26.55 -8.64 10.46
C ALA A 119 -26.10 -8.21 9.06
N GLU A 120 -24.80 -7.96 8.85
CA GLU A 120 -24.24 -7.65 7.53
C GLU A 120 -24.46 -8.78 6.53
N ILE A 121 -24.24 -10.04 6.94
CA ILE A 121 -24.55 -11.23 6.13
C ILE A 121 -26.03 -11.21 5.75
N GLY A 122 -26.93 -11.05 6.73
CA GLY A 122 -28.38 -11.02 6.48
C GLY A 122 -28.81 -9.90 5.55
N MET A 123 -28.15 -8.73 5.60
CA MET A 123 -28.38 -7.64 4.66
C MET A 123 -27.92 -7.99 3.25
N ILE A 124 -26.71 -8.55 3.10
CA ILE A 124 -26.11 -8.87 1.80
C ILE A 124 -26.89 -9.97 1.07
N ILE A 125 -27.37 -10.99 1.78
CA ILE A 125 -28.16 -12.08 1.19
C ILE A 125 -29.67 -11.78 1.15
N GLU A 126 -30.07 -10.59 1.61
CA GLU A 126 -31.47 -10.14 1.71
C GLU A 126 -32.39 -11.08 2.53
N ASP A 127 -31.84 -11.79 3.53
CA ASP A 127 -32.60 -12.68 4.41
C ASP A 127 -33.34 -11.88 5.50
N LYS A 128 -34.58 -11.53 5.18
CA LYS A 128 -35.48 -10.80 6.09
C LYS A 128 -35.81 -11.58 7.36
N GLU A 129 -35.80 -12.91 7.34
CA GLU A 129 -36.10 -13.69 8.54
C GLU A 129 -34.94 -13.68 9.51
N LEU A 130 -33.72 -13.85 9.01
CA LEU A 130 -32.49 -13.69 9.79
C LEU A 130 -32.43 -12.30 10.43
N LEU A 131 -32.62 -11.24 9.65
CA LEU A 131 -32.62 -9.87 10.16
C LEU A 131 -33.71 -9.65 11.22
N ARG A 132 -34.92 -10.18 11.02
CA ARG A 132 -35.98 -10.14 12.05
C ARG A 132 -35.58 -10.89 13.32
N LYS A 133 -34.94 -12.06 13.22
CA LYS A 133 -34.46 -12.82 14.39
C LYS A 133 -33.39 -12.05 15.16
N LEU A 134 -32.52 -11.33 14.46
CA LEU A 134 -31.48 -10.49 15.06
C LEU A 134 -32.13 -9.27 15.75
N ILE A 135 -32.96 -8.49 15.04
CA ILE A 135 -33.66 -7.32 15.61
C ILE A 135 -34.56 -7.70 16.79
N ASN A 136 -35.28 -8.82 16.71
CA ASN A 136 -36.17 -9.25 17.80
C ASN A 136 -35.40 -9.74 19.03
N LYS A 137 -34.11 -10.10 18.90
CA LYS A 137 -33.25 -10.40 20.05
C LYS A 137 -32.87 -9.14 20.85
N GLU A 138 -32.99 -7.94 20.28
CA GLU A 138 -32.76 -6.68 21.00
C GLU A 138 -33.87 -6.31 22.00
N ASN A 139 -34.94 -7.12 22.13
CA ASN A 139 -35.90 -7.03 23.24
C ASN A 139 -35.46 -7.80 24.51
N LEU A 140 -34.23 -8.30 24.58
CA LEU A 140 -33.64 -8.88 25.78
C LEU A 140 -32.57 -7.93 26.33
N GLU A 141 -32.99 -7.09 27.27
CA GLU A 141 -32.16 -6.24 28.16
C GLU A 141 -31.11 -7.04 28.99
N GLU A 142 -30.89 -8.33 28.70
CA GLU A 142 -29.96 -9.22 29.42
C GLU A 142 -28.60 -9.42 28.74
N TYR A 143 -28.41 -9.03 27.47
CA TYR A 143 -27.19 -9.41 26.75
C TYR A 143 -25.94 -8.56 27.06
N TYR A 144 -26.10 -7.42 27.74
CA TYR A 144 -24.97 -6.58 28.17
C TYR A 144 -24.48 -6.87 29.61
N GLN A 145 -24.90 -7.97 30.24
CA GLN A 145 -24.43 -8.37 31.57
C GLN A 145 -23.45 -9.55 31.60
N TYR A 146 -23.02 -10.09 30.45
CA TYR A 146 -22.15 -11.27 30.37
C TYR A 146 -20.85 -11.02 29.58
N GLU A 147 -20.09 -9.98 29.92
CA GLU A 147 -18.73 -9.80 29.36
C GLU A 147 -17.61 -10.49 30.17
N ASP A 148 -17.91 -11.28 31.22
CA ASP A 148 -16.85 -11.87 32.09
C ASP A 148 -16.91 -13.40 32.33
N GLU A 149 -17.77 -14.18 31.66
CA GLU A 149 -17.75 -15.65 31.81
C GLU A 149 -17.23 -16.37 30.55
N GLU A 150 -16.03 -16.96 30.68
CA GLU A 150 -15.42 -17.88 29.71
C GLU A 150 -16.40 -19.01 29.32
N VAL A 151 -16.89 -18.96 28.09
CA VAL A 151 -17.71 -20.03 27.51
C VAL A 151 -16.83 -21.26 27.26
N LYS A 152 -16.96 -22.28 28.12
CA LYS A 152 -16.49 -23.63 27.83
C LYS A 152 -17.43 -24.28 26.82
N LEU A 153 -16.98 -24.43 25.58
CA LEU A 153 -17.66 -25.22 24.56
C LEU A 153 -17.48 -26.71 24.86
N ASP A 154 -18.56 -27.41 25.16
CA ASP A 154 -18.61 -28.87 25.29
C ASP A 154 -18.41 -29.55 23.93
N GLU A 155 -17.49 -30.52 23.87
CA GLU A 155 -17.02 -31.22 22.67
C GLU A 155 -17.96 -32.32 22.13
N GLU A 156 -19.17 -32.50 22.67
CA GLU A 156 -20.00 -33.69 22.37
C GLU A 156 -20.97 -33.56 21.17
N LYS A 157 -20.86 -32.50 20.34
CA LYS A 157 -21.81 -32.25 19.24
C LYS A 157 -21.28 -32.56 17.82
N TYR A 158 -20.51 -33.64 17.68
CA TYR A 158 -19.85 -34.01 16.41
C TYR A 158 -20.56 -35.09 15.56
N GLU A 159 -21.75 -35.58 15.96
CA GLU A 159 -22.46 -36.63 15.20
C GLU A 159 -23.26 -36.10 13.99
N ASP A 160 -23.39 -34.78 13.78
CA ASP A 160 -24.15 -34.20 12.65
C ASP A 160 -23.35 -34.05 11.34
N MET A 161 -22.04 -34.35 11.32
CA MET A 161 -21.18 -34.22 10.13
C MET A 161 -21.51 -35.21 9.00
N GLU A 162 -22.20 -36.33 9.27
CA GLU A 162 -22.57 -37.29 8.21
C GLU A 162 -23.76 -36.82 7.37
N ILE A 163 -24.69 -36.06 7.95
CA ILE A 163 -25.83 -35.47 7.24
C ILE A 163 -25.35 -34.32 6.33
N GLU A 164 -24.36 -33.55 6.81
CA GLU A 164 -23.76 -32.45 6.05
C GLU A 164 -23.01 -32.94 4.81
N LYS A 165 -22.29 -34.07 4.92
CA LYS A 165 -21.63 -34.72 3.76
C LYS A 165 -22.60 -35.23 2.70
N GLN A 166 -23.80 -35.67 3.07
CA GLN A 166 -24.81 -36.07 2.08
C GLN A 166 -25.34 -34.85 1.31
N TYR A 167 -25.59 -33.74 2.01
CA TYR A 167 -26.02 -32.49 1.38
C TYR A 167 -24.95 -31.89 0.44
N GLU A 168 -23.67 -31.96 0.81
CA GLU A 168 -22.58 -31.48 -0.04
C GLU A 168 -22.46 -32.29 -1.36
N ASN A 169 -22.61 -33.60 -1.30
CA ASN A 169 -22.55 -34.46 -2.49
C ASN A 169 -23.72 -34.24 -3.46
N GLU A 170 -24.91 -33.88 -2.96
CA GLU A 170 -26.07 -33.59 -3.80
C GLU A 170 -25.93 -32.23 -4.50
N LEU A 171 -25.44 -31.20 -3.79
CA LEU A 171 -25.17 -29.88 -4.36
C LEU A 171 -24.05 -29.88 -5.39
N GLU A 172 -23.00 -30.69 -5.18
CA GLU A 172 -21.88 -30.80 -6.12
C GLU A 172 -22.33 -31.43 -7.45
N LYS A 173 -23.21 -32.43 -7.40
CA LYS A 173 -23.82 -33.04 -8.59
C LYS A 173 -24.69 -32.07 -9.40
N GLU A 174 -25.52 -31.28 -8.72
CA GLU A 174 -26.37 -30.29 -9.40
C GLU A 174 -25.53 -29.22 -10.09
N TYR A 175 -24.41 -28.83 -9.48
CA TYR A 175 -23.48 -27.85 -10.05
C TYR A 175 -22.72 -28.40 -11.26
N GLU A 176 -22.27 -29.66 -11.23
CA GLU A 176 -21.62 -30.31 -12.38
C GLU A 176 -22.55 -30.37 -13.60
N ASP A 177 -23.83 -30.70 -13.40
CA ASP A 177 -24.84 -30.77 -14.47
C ASP A 177 -25.12 -29.38 -15.09
N GLU A 178 -25.11 -28.30 -14.31
CA GLU A 178 -25.26 -26.93 -14.83
C GLU A 178 -24.03 -26.46 -15.61
N VAL A 179 -22.82 -26.78 -15.12
CA VAL A 179 -21.56 -26.43 -15.80
C VAL A 179 -21.47 -27.11 -17.17
N ASP A 180 -21.85 -28.39 -17.26
CA ASP A 180 -21.89 -29.12 -18.52
C ASP A 180 -22.89 -28.53 -19.53
N LYS A 181 -24.02 -27.99 -19.03
CA LYS A 181 -25.01 -27.32 -19.87
C LYS A 181 -24.50 -25.98 -20.41
N ILE A 182 -23.80 -25.20 -19.58
CA ILE A 182 -23.19 -23.92 -19.98
C ILE A 182 -22.05 -24.15 -21.00
N ASN A 183 -21.22 -25.16 -20.78
CA ASN A 183 -20.10 -25.46 -21.68
C ASN A 183 -20.59 -25.87 -23.07
N LYS A 184 -21.70 -26.63 -23.17
CA LYS A 184 -22.30 -26.98 -24.47
C LYS A 184 -22.78 -25.75 -25.23
N LEU A 185 -23.46 -24.81 -24.56
CA LEU A 185 -23.94 -23.57 -25.19
C LEU A 185 -22.79 -22.67 -25.67
N THR A 186 -21.71 -22.59 -24.89
CA THR A 186 -20.55 -21.74 -25.23
C THR A 186 -19.80 -22.25 -26.46
N ILE A 187 -19.68 -23.58 -26.60
CA ILE A 187 -19.02 -24.21 -27.75
C ILE A 187 -19.84 -23.99 -29.04
N GLU A 188 -21.17 -24.07 -28.97
CA GLU A 188 -22.03 -23.80 -30.15
C GLU A 188 -21.92 -22.34 -30.62
N GLU A 189 -21.81 -21.37 -29.70
CA GLU A 189 -21.62 -19.96 -30.04
C GLU A 189 -20.24 -19.68 -30.68
N GLU A 190 -19.17 -20.32 -30.18
CA GLU A 190 -17.81 -20.17 -30.74
C GLU A 190 -17.67 -20.78 -32.13
N ILE A 191 -18.30 -21.93 -32.38
CA ILE A 191 -18.33 -22.56 -33.71
C ILE A 191 -19.04 -21.65 -34.72
N ASN A 192 -20.17 -21.06 -34.34
CA ASN A 192 -20.91 -20.17 -35.24
C ASN A 192 -20.13 -18.90 -35.58
N LYS A 193 -19.39 -18.34 -34.62
CA LYS A 193 -18.58 -17.13 -34.84
C LYS A 193 -17.40 -17.37 -35.79
N ASN A 194 -16.73 -18.51 -35.66
CA ASN A 194 -15.60 -18.84 -36.55
C ASN A 194 -16.06 -19.06 -38.01
N VAL A 195 -17.27 -19.58 -38.22
CA VAL A 195 -17.86 -19.72 -39.56
C VAL A 195 -18.14 -18.36 -40.21
N GLU A 196 -18.59 -17.36 -39.45
CA GLU A 196 -18.83 -16.00 -39.96
C GLU A 196 -17.53 -15.27 -40.32
N GLU A 197 -16.47 -15.44 -39.52
CA GLU A 197 -15.16 -14.80 -39.77
C GLU A 197 -14.45 -15.37 -41.01
N ASP A 198 -14.58 -16.68 -41.27
CA ASP A 198 -14.02 -17.31 -42.48
C ASP A 198 -14.72 -16.83 -43.77
N ILE A 199 -16.04 -16.57 -43.71
CA ILE A 199 -16.80 -16.05 -44.86
C ILE A 199 -16.35 -14.62 -45.20
N GLN A 200 -16.12 -13.76 -44.21
CA GLN A 200 -15.68 -12.38 -44.43
C GLN A 200 -14.25 -12.29 -44.99
N TRP A 201 -13.39 -13.25 -44.64
CA TRP A 201 -12.00 -13.25 -45.09
C TRP A 201 -11.85 -13.65 -46.56
N GLU A 202 -12.72 -14.52 -47.08
CA GLU A 202 -12.75 -14.86 -48.51
C GLU A 202 -13.28 -13.70 -49.38
N GLU A 203 -14.26 -12.93 -48.89
CA GLU A 203 -14.79 -11.76 -49.61
C GLU A 203 -13.73 -10.64 -49.77
N ALA A 204 -12.89 -10.42 -48.75
CA ALA A 204 -11.84 -9.40 -48.79
C ALA A 204 -10.72 -9.70 -49.80
N LYS A 205 -10.44 -10.98 -50.09
CA LYS A 205 -9.41 -11.38 -51.05
C LYS A 205 -9.79 -11.13 -52.51
N MET A 206 -11.08 -10.97 -52.82
CA MET A 206 -11.53 -10.72 -54.19
C MET A 206 -11.41 -9.26 -54.63
N LEU A 207 -11.08 -8.33 -53.73
CA LEU A 207 -11.07 -6.89 -54.01
C LEU A 207 -9.68 -6.27 -54.25
N ASP A 208 -8.59 -7.03 -54.04
CA ASP A 208 -7.23 -6.45 -53.95
C ASP A 208 -6.26 -7.02 -55.00
N GLN A 209 -6.65 -7.00 -56.27
CA GLN A 209 -5.71 -7.18 -57.39
C GLN A 209 -5.34 -5.83 -58.02
N PRO A 210 -4.13 -5.31 -57.79
CA PRO A 210 -3.67 -4.08 -58.42
C PRO A 210 -3.25 -4.33 -59.88
N GLU A 211 -3.78 -3.50 -60.78
CA GLU A 211 -3.30 -3.37 -62.16
C GLU A 211 -1.86 -2.82 -62.14
N SER A 212 -0.96 -3.54 -62.81
CA SER A 212 0.46 -3.20 -62.92
C SER A 212 0.68 -2.11 -63.96
N ASP A 213 1.38 -1.04 -63.58
CA ASP A 213 2.12 -0.22 -64.55
C ASP A 213 3.50 0.14 -64.00
N THR A 214 4.49 -0.13 -64.83
CA THR A 214 5.93 0.09 -64.68
C THR A 214 6.27 1.55 -64.93
N ASP A 215 7.19 2.15 -64.16
CA ASP A 215 8.44 2.66 -64.76
C ASP A 215 9.51 3.14 -63.77
N LYS A 216 10.75 2.99 -64.24
CA LYS A 216 12.05 3.25 -63.60
C LYS A 216 12.34 4.74 -63.42
N LEU A 217 13.18 5.11 -62.44
CA LEU A 217 14.35 5.97 -62.70
C LEU A 217 15.32 6.04 -61.50
N GLU A 218 16.62 5.93 -61.82
CA GLU A 218 17.78 6.09 -60.96
C GLU A 218 18.11 7.60 -60.77
N HIS A 219 18.69 7.99 -59.62
CA HIS A 219 19.90 8.82 -59.60
C HIS A 219 20.56 8.96 -58.22
N SER A 220 21.88 8.73 -58.25
CA SER A 220 22.95 9.08 -57.31
C SER A 220 23.05 10.58 -57.02
N ASN A 221 23.46 10.97 -55.79
CA ASN A 221 24.69 11.74 -55.56
C ASN A 221 25.05 11.97 -54.08
N GLN A 222 26.35 11.80 -53.82
CA GLN A 222 27.14 12.14 -52.64
C GLN A 222 27.19 13.66 -52.39
N PHE A 223 27.41 14.12 -51.16
CA PHE A 223 28.39 15.19 -50.86
C PHE A 223 28.68 15.35 -49.34
N GLU A 224 29.98 15.25 -49.07
CA GLU A 224 30.94 15.71 -48.04
C GLU A 224 30.57 16.39 -46.71
N GLU A 225 31.39 16.01 -45.73
CA GLU A 225 31.69 16.57 -44.42
C GLU A 225 32.33 17.97 -44.46
N THR A 226 32.13 18.78 -43.42
CA THR A 226 33.14 19.76 -42.97
C THR A 226 33.19 19.88 -41.45
N ASN A 227 34.40 19.64 -40.93
CA ASN A 227 34.91 19.99 -39.61
C ASN A 227 35.08 21.52 -39.49
N ILE A 228 34.69 22.12 -38.36
CA ILE A 228 35.34 23.34 -37.85
C ILE A 228 35.48 23.23 -36.32
N LEU A 229 36.74 23.22 -35.91
CA LEU A 229 37.29 23.37 -34.56
C LEU A 229 37.55 24.87 -34.35
N GLU A 230 37.23 25.44 -33.19
CA GLU A 230 38.01 26.52 -32.56
C GLU A 230 37.44 26.87 -31.17
N GLN A 231 38.26 26.69 -30.14
CA GLN A 231 38.19 27.43 -28.88
C GLN A 231 38.93 28.77 -29.06
N PRO A 232 38.68 29.76 -28.18
CA PRO A 232 39.78 30.08 -27.27
C PRO A 232 39.36 30.39 -25.83
N GLU A 233 40.38 30.25 -24.99
CA GLU A 233 40.53 30.61 -23.58
C GLU A 233 40.18 32.08 -23.29
N ASN A 234 39.73 32.36 -22.08
CA ASN A 234 40.31 33.45 -21.29
C ASN A 234 39.96 33.36 -19.79
N ASP A 235 41.01 33.53 -19.01
CA ASP A 235 41.05 33.81 -17.58
C ASP A 235 40.27 35.09 -17.22
N THR A 236 39.68 35.17 -16.03
CA THR A 236 40.28 35.82 -14.84
C THR A 236 39.26 36.01 -13.72
N ASP A 237 39.82 36.18 -12.51
CA ASP A 237 39.29 36.94 -11.38
C ASP A 237 38.44 36.23 -10.30
N LYS A 238 39.23 35.78 -9.33
CA LYS A 238 38.95 35.76 -7.89
C LYS A 238 38.20 37.01 -7.43
N LEU A 239 37.07 36.81 -6.76
CA LEU A 239 36.63 37.69 -5.67
C LEU A 239 36.17 36.81 -4.50
N GLU A 240 36.98 36.81 -3.44
CA GLU A 240 36.59 36.39 -2.11
C GLU A 240 35.80 37.54 -1.49
N ASP A 241 34.51 37.35 -1.25
CA ASP A 241 33.76 38.23 -0.36
C ASP A 241 33.35 37.45 0.90
N SER A 242 33.86 38.00 2.01
CA SER A 242 33.60 37.60 3.38
C SER A 242 32.17 37.98 3.76
N ILE A 243 31.35 37.01 4.15
CA ILE A 243 30.09 37.27 4.85
C ILE A 243 30.30 36.93 6.31
N GLN A 244 30.48 37.99 7.12
CA GLN A 244 30.38 37.95 8.57
C GLN A 244 28.92 37.74 8.95
N TRP A 245 28.65 36.72 9.76
CA TRP A 245 27.37 36.57 10.44
C TRP A 245 27.37 37.48 11.67
N GLU A 246 26.50 38.49 11.70
CA GLU A 246 26.22 39.27 12.90
C GLU A 246 25.39 38.43 13.87
N GLU A 247 25.94 38.15 15.05
CA GLU A 247 25.23 37.62 16.20
C GLU A 247 24.28 38.70 16.74
N THR A 248 22.98 38.51 16.57
CA THR A 248 21.97 39.29 17.31
C THR A 248 21.95 38.82 18.77
N GLN A 249 22.59 39.60 19.64
CA GLN A 249 22.32 39.61 21.07
C GLN A 249 20.98 40.31 21.33
N THR A 250 20.03 39.60 21.92
CA THR A 250 18.90 40.22 22.63
C THR A 250 19.04 39.97 24.11
N THR A 251 19.46 41.02 24.80
CA THR A 251 19.36 41.19 26.24
C THR A 251 17.93 41.59 26.57
N ASP A 252 17.22 40.80 27.37
CA ASP A 252 16.19 41.32 28.26
C ASP A 252 16.12 40.42 29.50
N GLN A 253 16.75 40.90 30.58
CA GLN A 253 16.64 40.35 31.91
C GLN A 253 15.50 41.08 32.62
N SER A 254 14.35 40.43 32.76
CA SER A 254 13.36 40.80 33.76
C SER A 254 13.52 39.88 34.97
N GLU A 255 13.89 40.50 36.10
CA GLU A 255 14.00 39.91 37.43
C GLU A 255 12.76 39.10 37.82
N ILE A 256 12.88 37.77 37.90
CA ILE A 256 11.95 36.92 38.63
C ILE A 256 12.50 36.75 40.04
N LYS A 257 11.78 37.29 41.01
CA LYS A 257 12.04 37.09 42.43
C LYS A 257 11.85 35.62 42.78
N GLU A 258 12.92 34.98 43.24
CA GLU A 258 12.93 33.66 43.85
C GLU A 258 12.04 33.67 45.12
N SER A 259 10.87 33.06 45.03
CA SER A 259 10.19 32.50 46.19
C SER A 259 10.50 31.01 46.24
N ASN A 260 11.32 30.64 47.22
CA ASN A 260 11.61 29.26 47.59
C ASN A 260 10.33 28.55 48.05
N ASP A 261 9.71 27.78 47.17
CA ASP A 261 8.82 26.68 47.52
C ASP A 261 9.18 25.47 46.63
N ILE A 262 10.23 24.77 47.04
CA ILE A 262 10.66 23.50 46.45
C ILE A 262 9.72 22.42 46.99
N HIS A 263 8.71 22.04 46.21
CA HIS A 263 8.11 20.70 46.14
C HIS A 263 6.87 20.71 45.22
N ASN A 264 7.04 20.66 43.90
CA ASN A 264 6.01 20.13 42.97
C ASN A 264 6.42 19.96 41.48
N ASP A 265 7.69 19.78 41.13
CA ASP A 265 8.10 19.72 39.70
C ASP A 265 7.47 18.54 38.92
N ASP A 266 7.21 17.40 39.58
CA ASP A 266 6.59 16.23 38.92
C ASP A 266 5.15 16.49 38.47
N ASN A 267 4.42 17.42 39.11
CA ASN A 267 3.05 17.78 38.72
C ASN A 267 3.02 18.69 37.48
N ILE A 268 4.02 19.56 37.31
CA ILE A 268 4.05 20.52 36.20
C ILE A 268 4.39 19.82 34.88
N ALA A 269 5.36 18.88 34.88
CA ALA A 269 5.70 18.09 33.71
C ALA A 269 4.51 17.23 33.23
N HIS A 270 3.77 16.63 34.16
CA HIS A 270 2.57 15.85 33.84
C HIS A 270 1.43 16.75 33.28
N GLU A 271 1.28 17.99 33.76
CA GLU A 271 0.30 18.94 33.24
C GLU A 271 0.64 19.48 31.84
N ILE A 272 1.92 19.72 31.53
CA ILE A 272 2.35 20.17 30.19
C ILE A 272 2.11 19.07 29.15
N LYS A 273 2.42 17.82 29.51
CA LYS A 273 2.19 16.65 28.66
C LYS A 273 0.71 16.46 28.33
N ASN A 274 -0.16 16.65 29.32
CA ASN A 274 -1.61 16.59 29.15
C ASN A 274 -2.17 17.66 28.18
N LYS A 275 -1.41 18.72 27.86
CA LYS A 275 -1.86 19.79 26.94
C LYS A 275 -1.51 19.56 25.49
N ASN A 276 -0.60 18.62 25.20
CA ASN A 276 -0.07 18.41 23.85
C ASN A 276 -0.63 17.15 23.19
N ILE A 277 -1.20 16.23 23.97
CA ILE A 277 -1.75 14.96 23.49
C ILE A 277 -3.19 14.73 23.95
N ASP A 278 -3.93 14.06 23.09
CA ASP A 278 -5.23 13.45 23.35
C ASP A 278 -5.01 12.14 24.13
N ILE A 279 -5.15 12.24 25.46
CA ILE A 279 -4.85 11.14 26.38
C ILE A 279 -5.77 9.94 26.15
N GLU A 280 -7.04 10.16 25.80
CA GLU A 280 -8.00 9.08 25.57
C GLU A 280 -7.60 8.26 24.34
N LYS A 281 -7.23 8.92 23.24
CA LYS A 281 -6.71 8.24 22.05
C LYS A 281 -5.39 7.55 22.31
N TYR A 282 -4.48 8.19 23.03
CA TYR A 282 -3.20 7.55 23.38
C TYR A 282 -3.40 6.27 24.20
N LYS A 283 -4.25 6.29 25.24
CA LYS A 283 -4.56 5.10 26.06
C LYS A 283 -5.11 3.94 25.22
N THR A 284 -5.96 4.25 24.23
CA THR A 284 -6.52 3.24 23.32
C THR A 284 -5.43 2.59 22.45
N ILE A 285 -4.40 3.35 22.08
CA ILE A 285 -3.31 2.86 21.22
C ILE A 285 -2.19 2.19 22.03
N ASN A 286 -1.96 2.62 23.28
CA ASN A 286 -0.81 2.23 24.08
C ASN A 286 -0.66 0.71 24.26
N GLY A 287 -1.78 -0.04 24.31
CA GLY A 287 -1.78 -1.49 24.42
C GLY A 287 -1.15 -2.24 23.22
N GLY A 288 -0.89 -1.57 22.09
CA GLY A 288 -0.31 -2.14 20.88
C GLY A 288 1.07 -1.59 20.49
N ILE A 289 1.73 -0.82 21.35
CA ILE A 289 3.06 -0.25 21.04
C ILE A 289 4.13 -1.34 21.17
N GLU A 290 4.85 -1.59 20.09
CA GLU A 290 6.00 -2.50 20.09
C GLU A 290 7.22 -1.80 20.73
N PRO A 291 7.93 -2.46 21.66
CA PRO A 291 9.12 -1.87 22.28
C PRO A 291 10.22 -1.61 21.24
N VAL A 292 10.93 -0.50 21.40
CA VAL A 292 12.05 -0.11 20.52
C VAL A 292 13.37 -0.23 21.28
N GLU A 293 14.10 -1.32 21.03
CA GLU A 293 15.38 -1.60 21.73
C GLU A 293 16.50 -0.63 21.35
N ASN A 294 16.58 -0.25 20.07
CA ASN A 294 17.58 0.67 19.55
C ASN A 294 16.93 1.65 18.56
N GLU A 295 16.79 2.89 18.98
CA GLU A 295 16.12 3.94 18.22
C GLU A 295 16.79 4.20 16.85
N ASP A 296 18.11 4.37 16.83
CA ASP A 296 18.86 4.66 15.61
C ASP A 296 18.72 3.54 14.58
N GLU A 297 18.79 2.28 15.04
CA GLU A 297 18.60 1.12 14.17
C GLU A 297 17.16 1.03 13.68
N TYR A 298 16.20 1.28 14.57
CA TYR A 298 14.78 1.29 14.23
C TYR A 298 14.48 2.36 13.18
N PHE A 299 14.99 3.57 13.35
CA PHE A 299 14.84 4.65 12.39
C PHE A 299 15.54 4.34 11.06
N LYS A 300 16.75 3.75 11.07
CA LYS A 300 17.40 3.25 9.86
C LYS A 300 16.54 2.22 9.11
N ASN A 301 15.82 1.36 9.84
CA ASN A 301 14.92 0.39 9.24
C ASN A 301 13.66 1.06 8.65
N ILE A 302 13.15 2.13 9.25
CA ILE A 302 12.10 2.97 8.66
C ILE A 302 12.56 3.51 7.31
N ILE A 303 13.77 4.10 7.24
CA ILE A 303 14.33 4.64 6.01
C ILE A 303 14.46 3.56 4.93
N LYS A 304 14.98 2.37 5.27
CA LYS A 304 15.06 1.24 4.32
C LYS A 304 13.70 0.83 3.76
N GLU A 305 12.63 0.86 4.55
CA GLU A 305 11.30 0.53 4.05
C GLU A 305 10.72 1.67 3.18
N ILE A 306 11.07 2.93 3.45
CA ILE A 306 10.73 4.07 2.57
C ILE A 306 11.42 3.93 1.22
N GLU A 307 12.71 3.60 1.19
CA GLU A 307 13.48 3.35 -0.04
C GLU A 307 12.86 2.24 -0.89
N LYS A 308 12.26 1.22 -0.25
CA LYS A 308 11.53 0.14 -0.93
C LYS A 308 10.11 0.53 -1.37
N GLY A 309 9.67 1.76 -1.12
CA GLY A 309 8.31 2.23 -1.42
C GLY A 309 7.22 1.69 -0.50
N LYS A 310 7.57 1.09 0.64
CA LYS A 310 6.62 0.46 1.58
C LYS A 310 6.03 1.47 2.57
N PHE A 311 5.44 2.55 2.05
CA PHE A 311 5.01 3.70 2.85
C PHE A 311 4.05 3.36 3.99
N SER A 312 3.07 2.47 3.78
CA SER A 312 2.13 2.07 4.86
C SER A 312 2.86 1.45 6.06
N ARG A 313 3.89 0.63 5.81
CA ARG A 313 4.68 0.01 6.87
C ARG A 313 5.55 1.06 7.57
N SER A 314 6.21 1.93 6.81
CA SER A 314 7.03 3.02 7.35
C SER A 314 6.21 3.98 8.22
N ILE A 315 5.00 4.35 7.79
CA ILE A 315 4.08 5.20 8.57
C ILE A 315 3.72 4.53 9.90
N ARG A 316 3.41 3.23 9.90
CA ARG A 316 3.11 2.48 11.13
C ARG A 316 4.32 2.46 12.07
N MET A 317 5.52 2.21 11.55
CA MET A 317 6.75 2.22 12.34
C MET A 317 7.07 3.61 12.91
N LEU A 318 6.89 4.68 12.13
CA LEU A 318 7.05 6.06 12.59
C LEU A 318 6.08 6.40 13.73
N LYS A 319 4.81 5.98 13.60
CA LYS A 319 3.82 6.14 14.67
C LYS A 319 4.21 5.34 15.92
N ASN A 320 4.64 4.09 15.76
CA ASN A 320 5.11 3.28 16.88
C ASN A 320 6.28 3.96 17.62
N LEU A 321 7.26 4.47 16.88
CA LEU A 321 8.38 5.19 17.46
C LEU A 321 7.93 6.46 18.19
N LEU A 322 7.04 7.26 17.58
CA LEU A 322 6.48 8.46 18.21
C LEU A 322 5.78 8.14 19.53
N TYR A 323 4.98 7.07 19.56
CA TYR A 323 4.20 6.71 20.74
C TYR A 323 5.06 6.07 21.82
N TYR A 324 6.07 5.29 21.43
CA TYR A 324 7.08 4.74 22.35
C TYR A 324 7.86 5.85 23.04
N LYS A 325 8.16 6.93 22.30
CA LYS A 325 8.93 8.09 22.77
C LYS A 325 8.11 9.21 23.39
N ILE A 326 6.79 9.06 23.51
CA ILE A 326 5.92 10.16 23.94
C ILE A 326 6.26 10.70 25.33
N ASP A 327 6.92 9.89 26.15
CA ASP A 327 7.34 10.21 27.50
C ASP A 327 8.70 10.90 27.56
N ASP A 328 9.50 10.75 26.52
CA ASP A 328 10.81 11.39 26.36
C ASP A 328 10.54 12.78 25.75
N GLU A 329 10.93 13.87 26.42
CA GLU A 329 10.67 15.25 25.97
C GLU A 329 11.52 15.67 24.73
N GLU A 330 11.57 14.82 23.71
CA GLU A 330 12.41 14.94 22.51
C GLU A 330 11.66 15.66 21.37
N ILE A 331 11.41 16.96 21.56
CA ILE A 331 10.66 17.79 20.59
C ILE A 331 11.24 17.70 19.17
N GLU A 332 12.56 17.73 19.03
CA GLU A 332 13.23 17.63 17.72
C GLU A 332 12.97 16.29 17.02
N LEU A 333 12.93 15.19 17.79
CA LEU A 333 12.60 13.87 17.27
C LEU A 333 11.14 13.83 16.81
N PHE A 334 10.21 14.37 17.60
CA PHE A 334 8.79 14.40 17.24
C PHE A 334 8.52 15.24 16.00
N GLN A 335 9.21 16.38 15.88
CA GLN A 335 9.17 17.21 14.69
C GLN A 335 9.73 16.45 13.48
N LYS A 336 10.87 15.78 13.62
CA LYS A 336 11.46 14.93 12.57
C LYS A 336 10.48 13.83 12.14
N ILE A 337 9.89 13.10 13.08
CA ILE A 337 8.88 12.08 12.80
C ILE A 337 7.66 12.71 12.11
N GLY A 338 7.24 13.89 12.56
CA GLY A 338 6.15 14.67 11.96
C GLY A 338 6.37 14.94 10.48
N TYR A 339 7.56 15.39 10.09
CA TYR A 339 7.93 15.59 8.69
C TYR A 339 7.83 14.30 7.87
N TYR A 340 8.35 13.19 8.39
CA TYR A 340 8.25 11.91 7.70
C TYR A 340 6.80 11.43 7.58
N LEU A 341 6.00 11.53 8.64
CA LEU A 341 4.60 11.13 8.64
C LEU A 341 3.77 11.95 7.66
N SER A 342 3.82 13.28 7.76
CA SER A 342 3.02 14.17 6.92
C SER A 342 3.40 14.04 5.45
N GLY A 343 4.70 13.94 5.14
CA GLY A 343 5.21 13.75 3.79
C GLY A 343 4.75 12.43 3.16
N LEU A 344 4.96 11.30 3.86
CA LEU A 344 4.59 9.98 3.35
C LEU A 344 3.08 9.79 3.22
N MET A 345 2.30 10.27 4.19
CA MET A 345 0.85 10.20 4.14
C MET A 345 0.29 11.07 3.01
N SER A 346 0.87 12.27 2.81
CA SER A 346 0.45 13.16 1.72
C SER A 346 0.78 12.54 0.35
N GLU A 347 1.97 11.96 0.19
CA GLU A 347 2.38 11.27 -1.03
C GLU A 347 1.51 10.05 -1.35
N LYS A 348 1.03 9.33 -0.32
CA LYS A 348 0.08 8.22 -0.49
C LYS A 348 -1.26 8.71 -1.01
N LYS A 349 -1.79 9.82 -0.46
CA LYS A 349 -3.05 10.44 -0.91
C LYS A 349 -2.93 11.07 -2.31
N ARG A 350 -1.78 11.66 -2.65
CA ARG A 350 -1.49 12.33 -3.93
C ARG A 350 -1.81 11.48 -5.16
N LYS A 351 -1.61 10.17 -5.07
CA LYS A 351 -1.87 9.23 -6.18
C LYS A 351 -3.34 9.19 -6.63
N ASN A 352 -4.26 9.63 -5.77
CA ASN A 352 -5.69 9.63 -6.03
C ASN A 352 -6.25 11.06 -6.28
N ILE A 353 -5.38 12.04 -6.52
CA ILE A 353 -5.77 13.44 -6.75
C ILE A 353 -5.64 13.77 -8.24
N ASP A 354 -6.76 14.10 -8.86
CA ASP A 354 -6.87 14.43 -10.28
C ASP A 354 -6.48 15.89 -10.59
N ASP A 355 -6.63 16.80 -9.62
CA ASP A 355 -6.23 18.20 -9.78
C ASP A 355 -4.69 18.29 -9.92
N GLU A 356 -4.23 18.71 -11.10
CA GLU A 356 -2.81 18.75 -11.44
C GLU A 356 -2.01 19.71 -10.54
N ILE A 357 -2.57 20.87 -10.18
CA ILE A 357 -1.90 21.88 -9.36
C ILE A 357 -1.78 21.38 -7.92
N LYS A 358 -2.86 20.80 -7.38
CA LYS A 358 -2.84 20.17 -6.06
C LYS A 358 -1.87 19.00 -6.02
N ASN A 359 -1.83 18.18 -7.07
CA ASN A 359 -0.89 17.08 -7.20
C ASN A 359 0.58 17.56 -7.19
N ILE A 360 0.89 18.62 -7.93
CA ILE A 360 2.20 19.29 -7.92
C ILE A 360 2.50 19.85 -6.52
N GLY A 361 1.54 20.52 -5.87
CA GLY A 361 1.71 21.12 -4.55
C GLY A 361 2.03 20.11 -3.46
N ILE A 362 1.40 18.94 -3.49
CA ILE A 362 1.69 17.87 -2.53
C ILE A 362 3.10 17.30 -2.73
N ALA A 363 3.49 17.10 -3.99
CA ALA A 363 4.83 16.61 -4.30
C ALA A 363 5.90 17.65 -3.93
N TYR A 364 5.61 18.94 -4.15
CA TYR A 364 6.45 20.05 -3.71
C TYR A 364 6.61 20.05 -2.19
N TYR A 365 5.51 19.97 -1.43
CA TYR A 365 5.52 19.90 0.03
C TYR A 365 6.43 18.78 0.54
N PHE A 366 6.24 17.54 0.06
CA PHE A 366 7.08 16.44 0.53
C PHE A 366 8.56 16.67 0.20
N SER A 367 8.85 17.23 -0.98
CA SER A 367 10.21 17.57 -1.38
C SER A 367 10.82 18.75 -0.62
N SER A 368 10.03 19.62 0.03
CA SER A 368 10.52 20.78 0.77
C SER A 368 10.85 20.46 2.23
N LEU A 369 10.30 19.37 2.79
CA LEU A 369 10.55 18.97 4.18
C LEU A 369 12.04 18.70 4.48
N PRO A 370 12.51 18.97 5.72
CA PRO A 370 13.90 18.76 6.14
C PRO A 370 14.14 17.28 6.48
N LEU A 371 14.18 16.45 5.43
CA LEU A 371 14.38 15.00 5.53
C LEU A 371 15.87 14.64 5.42
N ASP A 372 16.23 13.43 5.85
CA ASP A 372 17.60 12.93 5.64
C ASP A 372 17.90 12.82 4.13
N SER A 373 19.18 12.99 3.76
CA SER A 373 19.61 13.15 2.37
C SER A 373 19.05 12.10 1.39
N LYS A 374 19.00 10.84 1.82
CA LYS A 374 18.44 9.75 1.01
C LYS A 374 16.95 9.93 0.70
N THR A 375 16.15 10.18 1.74
CA THR A 375 14.71 10.42 1.61
C THR A 375 14.44 11.71 0.84
N LYS A 376 15.23 12.76 1.11
CA LYS A 376 15.15 14.05 0.40
C LYS A 376 15.39 13.87 -1.10
N GLY A 377 16.41 13.13 -1.49
CA GLY A 377 16.70 12.82 -2.89
C GLY A 377 15.55 12.07 -3.57
N LEU A 378 14.92 11.11 -2.87
CA LEU A 378 13.73 10.40 -3.37
C LEU A 378 12.53 11.35 -3.55
N ALA A 379 12.25 12.21 -2.56
CA ALA A 379 11.16 13.17 -2.61
C ALA A 379 11.33 14.20 -3.74
N LEU A 380 12.55 14.74 -3.92
CA LEU A 380 12.88 15.65 -5.02
C LEU A 380 12.74 14.95 -6.38
N ARG A 381 13.23 13.71 -6.52
CA ARG A 381 13.04 12.94 -7.75
C ARG A 381 11.56 12.76 -8.09
N ASN A 382 10.72 12.45 -7.11
CA ASN A 382 9.28 12.33 -7.30
C ASN A 382 8.67 13.68 -7.72
N TYR A 383 9.05 14.78 -7.07
CA TYR A 383 8.58 16.11 -7.44
C TYR A 383 8.92 16.48 -8.89
N VAL A 384 10.18 16.30 -9.29
CA VAL A 384 10.62 16.50 -10.69
C VAL A 384 9.83 15.63 -11.67
N THR A 385 9.55 14.38 -11.29
CA THR A 385 8.74 13.46 -12.12
C THR A 385 7.32 14.01 -12.30
N VAL A 386 6.70 14.53 -11.24
CA VAL A 386 5.34 15.12 -11.27
C VAL A 386 5.32 16.38 -12.13
N LEU A 387 6.30 17.26 -11.97
CA LEU A 387 6.47 18.44 -12.83
C LEU A 387 6.54 18.05 -14.31
N CYS A 388 7.38 17.07 -14.64
CA CYS A 388 7.53 16.59 -16.03
C CYS A 388 6.24 15.94 -16.57
N LYS A 389 5.49 15.21 -15.72
CA LYS A 389 4.22 14.58 -16.07
C LYS A 389 3.16 15.61 -16.44
N HIS A 390 3.13 16.74 -15.74
CA HIS A 390 2.16 17.82 -15.96
C HIS A 390 2.67 18.95 -16.87
N GLY A 391 3.82 18.75 -17.54
CA GLY A 391 4.33 19.70 -18.54
C GLY A 391 4.94 20.98 -17.96
N CYS A 392 5.44 20.93 -16.71
CA CYS A 392 6.16 22.02 -16.05
C CYS A 392 7.68 21.80 -16.15
N TYR A 393 8.22 21.91 -17.37
CA TYR A 393 9.59 21.48 -17.66
C TYR A 393 10.65 22.46 -17.19
N ASP A 394 10.38 23.76 -17.22
CA ASP A 394 11.35 24.76 -16.77
C ASP A 394 11.47 24.74 -15.24
N GLU A 395 10.38 24.54 -14.47
CA GLU A 395 10.52 24.31 -13.02
C GLU A 395 11.25 23.01 -12.71
N ALA A 396 10.99 21.93 -13.46
CA ALA A 396 11.71 20.67 -13.28
C ALA A 396 13.22 20.86 -13.50
N LEU A 397 13.60 21.59 -14.55
CA LEU A 397 14.97 21.93 -14.86
C LEU A 397 15.61 22.80 -13.77
N LYS A 398 14.86 23.79 -13.25
CA LYS A 398 15.31 24.64 -12.14
C LYS A 398 15.63 23.80 -10.90
N VAL A 399 14.70 22.95 -10.46
CA VAL A 399 14.90 22.07 -9.29
C VAL A 399 16.12 21.17 -9.47
N CYS A 400 16.29 20.54 -10.64
CA CYS A 400 17.47 19.71 -10.90
C CYS A 400 18.79 20.49 -10.84
N ASN A 401 18.82 21.73 -11.36
CA ASN A 401 20.03 22.56 -11.34
C ASN A 401 20.40 23.04 -9.94
N GLU A 402 19.42 23.41 -9.12
CA GLU A 402 19.62 23.83 -7.72
C GLU A 402 20.17 22.68 -6.86
N ASN A 403 19.83 21.44 -7.22
CA ASN A 403 20.12 20.25 -6.42
C ASN A 403 21.21 19.34 -7.04
N LYS A 404 21.90 19.77 -8.10
CA LYS A 404 22.87 18.92 -8.83
C LYS A 404 24.17 18.62 -8.08
N ASN A 405 24.55 19.48 -7.14
CA ASN A 405 25.80 19.37 -6.37
C ASN A 405 25.60 18.68 -5.01
N GLU A 406 24.36 18.32 -4.67
CA GLU A 406 24.01 17.67 -3.42
C GLU A 406 24.42 16.20 -3.42
N LYS A 407 24.76 15.67 -2.24
CA LYS A 407 25.17 14.26 -2.06
C LYS A 407 23.95 13.34 -1.96
N TYR A 408 23.27 13.15 -3.08
CA TYR A 408 22.18 12.17 -3.22
C TYR A 408 22.65 10.84 -3.80
N ASP A 409 21.75 9.86 -3.81
CA ASP A 409 21.97 8.57 -4.47
C ASP A 409 22.27 8.75 -5.97
N ASP A 410 23.21 7.97 -6.50
CA ASP A 410 23.65 8.06 -7.90
C ASP A 410 22.46 7.97 -8.89
N ASN A 411 21.43 7.20 -8.53
CA ASN A 411 20.22 7.08 -9.35
C ASN A 411 19.43 8.40 -9.45
N VAL A 412 19.41 9.19 -8.37
CA VAL A 412 18.76 10.51 -8.35
C VAL A 412 19.56 11.50 -9.19
N ILE A 413 20.89 11.52 -9.03
CA ILE A 413 21.79 12.39 -9.79
C ILE A 413 21.75 12.05 -11.29
N ALA A 414 21.77 10.76 -11.64
CA ALA A 414 21.61 10.32 -13.02
C ALA A 414 20.27 10.78 -13.62
N TYR A 415 19.19 10.72 -12.84
CA TYR A 415 17.88 11.20 -13.25
C TYR A 415 17.87 12.73 -13.47
N PHE A 416 18.45 13.52 -12.56
CA PHE A 416 18.56 14.97 -12.72
C PHE A 416 19.36 15.35 -13.96
N ASN A 417 20.50 14.70 -14.19
CA ASN A 417 21.31 14.92 -15.39
C ASN A 417 20.55 14.60 -16.69
N LYS A 418 19.65 13.61 -16.67
CA LYS A 418 18.77 13.32 -17.81
C LYS A 418 17.78 14.44 -18.09
N ILE A 419 17.20 15.03 -17.04
CA ILE A 419 16.28 16.18 -17.18
C ILE A 419 17.04 17.43 -17.65
N ILE A 420 18.22 17.70 -17.10
CA ILE A 420 19.07 18.84 -17.48
C ILE A 420 19.46 18.79 -18.96
N LYS A 421 19.74 17.60 -19.51
CA LYS A 421 20.07 17.39 -20.92
C LYS A 421 18.84 17.36 -21.84
N SER A 422 17.63 17.47 -21.31
CA SER A 422 16.41 17.42 -22.11
C SER A 422 16.20 18.72 -22.88
N ASN A 423 15.71 18.61 -24.12
CA ASN A 423 15.33 19.78 -24.93
C ASN A 423 13.89 20.26 -24.66
N LYS A 424 13.18 19.65 -23.71
CA LYS A 424 11.82 20.07 -23.34
C LYS A 424 11.86 21.39 -22.57
N LYS A 425 10.91 22.28 -22.86
CA LYS A 425 10.84 23.63 -22.30
C LYS A 425 9.39 24.04 -22.08
N GLY A 426 9.20 25.09 -21.28
CA GLY A 426 7.91 25.70 -21.00
C GLY A 426 7.19 25.04 -19.83
N ASN A 427 6.27 25.82 -19.24
CA ASN A 427 5.45 25.38 -18.12
C ASN A 427 3.98 25.50 -18.46
N LYS A 428 3.27 24.38 -18.36
CA LYS A 428 1.80 24.35 -18.52
C LYS A 428 1.10 25.16 -17.41
N HIS A 429 1.63 25.10 -16.20
CA HIS A 429 1.06 25.74 -15.02
C HIS A 429 2.03 26.74 -14.41
N LYS A 430 1.50 27.85 -13.90
CA LYS A 430 2.26 28.76 -13.06
C LYS A 430 2.28 28.20 -11.64
N ILE A 431 3.46 27.81 -11.15
CA ILE A 431 3.60 27.18 -9.84
C ILE A 431 3.98 28.25 -8.81
N GLU A 432 2.99 28.70 -8.05
CA GLU A 432 3.19 29.62 -6.93
C GLU A 432 2.33 29.15 -5.75
N PHE A 433 2.99 28.66 -4.70
CA PHE A 433 2.35 28.28 -3.44
C PHE A 433 2.59 29.37 -2.41
N LYS A 434 1.52 29.86 -1.76
CA LYS A 434 1.58 30.91 -0.74
C LYS A 434 1.12 30.37 0.60
N GLY A 435 1.82 30.77 1.67
CA GLY A 435 1.54 30.30 3.01
C GLY A 435 2.12 28.92 3.28
N GLU A 436 1.43 28.14 4.09
CA GLU A 436 1.90 26.87 4.63
C GLU A 436 1.00 25.71 4.23
N TYR A 437 1.57 24.53 4.08
CA TYR A 437 0.82 23.35 3.65
C TYR A 437 0.02 22.75 4.81
N CYS A 438 -1.30 22.79 4.71
CA CYS A 438 -2.22 22.17 5.66
C CYS A 438 -2.49 20.71 5.27
N PHE A 439 -2.20 19.79 6.19
CA PHE A 439 -2.20 18.34 5.94
C PHE A 439 -3.60 17.73 5.78
N ASP A 440 -4.59 18.27 6.48
CA ASP A 440 -5.99 17.83 6.43
C ASP A 440 -6.64 18.18 5.10
N VAL A 441 -6.50 19.42 4.63
CA VAL A 441 -7.07 19.91 3.37
C VAL A 441 -6.18 19.67 2.15
N MET A 442 -4.90 19.34 2.39
CA MET A 442 -3.88 19.02 1.38
C MET A 442 -3.58 20.19 0.42
N GLU A 443 -3.58 21.42 0.96
CA GLU A 443 -3.44 22.67 0.22
C GLU A 443 -2.57 23.67 1.00
N TYR A 444 -2.04 24.68 0.31
CA TYR A 444 -1.32 25.79 0.95
C TYR A 444 -2.31 26.88 1.41
N ARG A 445 -2.19 27.32 2.67
CA ARG A 445 -3.05 28.32 3.32
C ARG A 445 -2.22 29.37 4.04
N GLU A 446 -2.69 30.61 4.08
CA GLU A 446 -2.03 31.68 4.85
C GLU A 446 -2.30 31.56 6.35
N GLU A 447 -3.49 31.06 6.72
CA GLU A 447 -3.88 30.76 8.09
C GLU A 447 -3.85 29.27 8.33
N PHE A 448 -3.22 28.85 9.42
CA PHE A 448 -3.11 27.46 9.82
C PHE A 448 -2.95 27.37 11.33
N LYS A 449 -3.25 26.18 11.85
CA LYS A 449 -2.99 25.77 13.23
C LYS A 449 -1.95 24.67 13.20
N GLU A 450 -1.30 24.43 14.34
CA GLU A 450 -0.19 23.49 14.39
C GLU A 450 -0.42 22.43 15.46
N CYS A 451 -0.14 21.17 15.10
CA CYS A 451 -0.10 20.08 16.07
C CYS A 451 1.04 20.30 17.06
N ARG A 452 0.73 20.43 18.35
CA ARG A 452 1.72 20.64 19.42
C ARG A 452 2.71 19.50 19.61
N LEU A 453 2.41 18.32 19.07
CA LEU A 453 3.28 17.16 19.16
C LEU A 453 4.20 17.03 17.94
N CYS A 454 3.63 16.87 16.74
CA CYS A 454 4.39 16.56 15.53
C CYS A 454 4.56 17.76 14.59
N GLN A 455 4.14 18.95 15.02
CA GLN A 455 4.24 20.23 14.28
C GLN A 455 3.65 20.19 12.87
N THR A 456 2.75 19.24 12.60
CA THR A 456 2.03 19.19 11.33
C THR A 456 0.96 20.28 11.34
N LYS A 457 0.93 21.06 10.28
CA LYS A 457 -0.01 22.17 10.09
C LYS A 457 -1.37 21.64 9.61
N SER A 458 -2.45 22.25 10.09
CA SER A 458 -3.83 21.85 9.84
C SER A 458 -4.71 23.10 9.73
N GLU A 459 -5.82 22.98 9.01
CA GLU A 459 -6.88 23.99 9.01
C GLU A 459 -7.80 23.82 10.25
N GLU A 460 -8.08 22.58 10.65
CA GLU A 460 -9.01 22.25 11.73
C GLU A 460 -8.34 22.15 13.12
N GLU A 461 -9.10 22.48 14.18
CA GLU A 461 -8.72 22.22 15.58
C GLU A 461 -9.03 20.77 15.99
N GLY A 462 -8.38 20.27 17.05
CA GLY A 462 -8.70 18.97 17.66
C GLY A 462 -7.55 17.98 17.56
N THR A 463 -7.84 16.68 17.46
CA THR A 463 -6.78 15.67 17.36
C THR A 463 -6.16 15.69 15.96
N CYS A 464 -4.83 15.80 15.90
CA CYS A 464 -4.05 15.76 14.68
C CYS A 464 -4.27 14.47 13.89
N SER A 465 -4.77 14.59 12.67
CA SER A 465 -5.01 13.47 11.75
C SER A 465 -3.71 12.82 11.24
N CYS A 466 -2.56 13.50 11.35
CA CYS A 466 -1.24 12.99 10.98
C CYS A 466 -0.73 11.99 12.03
N CYS A 467 -0.43 12.47 13.24
CA CYS A 467 0.11 11.61 14.31
C CYS A 467 -0.98 10.84 15.08
N GLY A 468 -2.25 11.23 15.00
CA GLY A 468 -3.38 10.52 15.62
C GLY A 468 -3.61 10.77 17.11
N ILE A 469 -2.68 11.45 17.79
CA ILE A 469 -2.76 11.74 19.23
C ILE A 469 -2.42 13.18 19.60
N GLY A 470 -1.71 13.93 18.77
CA GLY A 470 -1.35 15.31 19.11
C GLY A 470 -2.54 16.26 19.03
N ILE A 471 -2.57 17.30 19.86
CA ILE A 471 -3.61 18.34 19.81
C ILE A 471 -3.18 19.45 18.86
N ILE A 472 -4.07 19.85 17.96
CA ILE A 472 -3.94 21.03 17.09
C ILE A 472 -4.58 22.21 17.78
N SER A 473 -3.84 23.32 17.88
CA SER A 473 -4.30 24.59 18.46
C SER A 473 -3.75 25.79 17.75
#